data_AF-A0A2H6NH31-F1
#
_entry.id   AF-A0A2H6NH31-F1
#
_cell.length_a   1.000
_cell.length_b   1.000
_cell.length_c   1.000
_cell.angle_alpha   90.00
_cell.angle_beta   90.00
_cell.angle_gamma   90.00
#
_symmetry.space_group_name_H-M   'P 1'
#
loop_
_entity.id
_entity.type
_entity.pdbx_description
1 polymer ?
#
loop_
_entity_poly.entity_id
_entity_poly.type
_entity_poly.pdbx_seq_one_letter_code
_entity_poly.pdbx_strand_id
1 'polypeptide(L)'
;HNIGGLQSAYSENHMIRQMMIKIFRCVEPELNNLIALGDKIDSFNSLYMLVKMSHHVWTAQNVDPTSFLSTTLGNVLVTVKRNFDKCISNQIKQMEDVKVSKKSKVGILPFVAEFEEFAALAESIFRNAERRGDLDKAYLKLIRAVFANVEKVANESQKTPRDVVMMENFHHIFATLSRLKISCLEAEKKEAKQQYTDYLQLYVIYSLGQ
;
A
#
# COMPACT_ATOMS: atom_id res chain seq x y z
N HIS A 1 -43.34 -11.94 -29.09
CA HIS A 1 -43.12 -12.92 -28.00
C HIS A 1 -42.00 -13.87 -28.39
N ASN A 2 -40.79 -13.71 -27.83
CA ASN A 2 -39.70 -14.69 -27.97
C ASN A 2 -39.13 -15.02 -26.59
N ILE A 3 -40.01 -15.51 -25.71
CA ILE A 3 -39.69 -15.81 -24.30
C ILE A 3 -39.00 -17.18 -24.18
N GLY A 4 -39.33 -18.13 -25.08
CA GLY A 4 -38.77 -19.48 -25.07
C GLY A 4 -37.27 -19.56 -25.44
N GLY A 5 -36.79 -18.73 -26.37
CA GLY A 5 -35.38 -18.69 -26.75
C GLY A 5 -34.45 -18.17 -25.64
N LEU A 6 -34.92 -17.20 -24.85
CA LEU A 6 -34.19 -16.63 -23.71
C LEU A 6 -34.06 -17.63 -22.55
N GLN A 7 -35.10 -18.44 -22.30
CA GLN A 7 -35.06 -19.49 -21.26
C GLN A 7 -34.13 -20.66 -21.62
N SER A 8 -34.06 -21.06 -22.90
CA SER A 8 -33.14 -22.12 -23.36
C SER A 8 -31.67 -21.71 -23.23
N ALA A 9 -31.33 -20.50 -23.69
CA ALA A 9 -29.96 -19.98 -23.61
C ALA A 9 -29.48 -19.79 -22.15
N TYR A 10 -30.38 -19.39 -21.24
CA TYR A 10 -30.07 -19.30 -19.81
C TYR A 10 -29.75 -20.68 -19.21
N SER A 11 -30.51 -21.71 -19.58
CA SER A 11 -30.27 -23.10 -19.16
C SER A 11 -28.93 -23.64 -19.66
N GLU A 12 -28.58 -23.36 -20.91
CA GLU A 12 -27.29 -23.76 -21.51
C GLU A 12 -26.10 -23.09 -20.84
N ASN A 13 -26.14 -21.77 -20.63
CA ASN A 13 -25.08 -21.05 -19.92
C ASN A 13 -24.89 -21.55 -18.49
N HIS A 14 -26.00 -21.89 -17.81
CA HIS A 14 -25.94 -22.52 -16.50
C HIS A 14 -25.27 -23.89 -16.54
N MET A 15 -25.61 -24.75 -17.51
CA MET A 15 -24.97 -26.06 -17.68
C MET A 15 -23.47 -25.93 -17.97
N ILE A 16 -23.08 -25.03 -18.90
CA ILE A 16 -21.68 -24.76 -19.22
C ILE A 16 -20.93 -24.31 -17.96
N ARG A 17 -21.50 -23.38 -17.17
CA ARG A 17 -20.89 -22.94 -15.92
C ARG A 17 -20.68 -24.09 -14.93
N GLN A 18 -21.66 -24.98 -14.76
CA GLN A 18 -21.52 -26.15 -13.88
C GLN A 18 -20.45 -27.13 -14.38
N MET A 19 -20.33 -27.32 -15.69
CA MET A 19 -19.26 -28.14 -16.29
C MET A 19 -17.88 -27.50 -16.05
N MET A 20 -17.75 -26.20 -16.28
CA MET A 20 -16.50 -25.47 -16.04
C MET A 20 -16.08 -25.55 -14.57
N ILE A 21 -17.01 -25.40 -13.62
CA ILE A 21 -16.75 -25.59 -12.19
C ILE A 21 -16.18 -26.98 -11.92
N LYS A 22 -16.76 -28.04 -12.50
CA LYS A 22 -16.29 -29.42 -12.27
C LYS A 22 -14.90 -29.68 -12.87
N ILE A 23 -14.67 -29.24 -14.10
CA ILE A 23 -13.42 -29.47 -14.84
C ILE A 23 -12.28 -28.64 -14.23
N PHE A 24 -12.54 -27.38 -13.93
CA PHE A 24 -11.53 -26.40 -13.51
C PHE A 24 -11.59 -26.06 -12.01
N ARG A 25 -12.17 -26.94 -11.17
CA ARG A 25 -12.28 -26.74 -9.72
C ARG A 25 -10.96 -26.43 -9.01
N CYS A 26 -9.82 -26.83 -9.58
CA CYS A 26 -8.50 -26.60 -9.00
C CYS A 26 -7.96 -25.18 -9.25
N VAL A 27 -8.49 -24.44 -10.23
CA VAL A 27 -7.91 -23.15 -10.65
C VAL A 27 -7.88 -22.14 -9.50
N GLU A 28 -8.98 -22.01 -8.76
CA GLU A 28 -9.05 -21.07 -7.63
C GLU A 28 -8.07 -21.45 -6.49
N PRO A 29 -8.04 -22.71 -6.00
CA PRO A 29 -7.02 -23.16 -5.04
C PRO A 29 -5.58 -22.92 -5.50
N GLU A 30 -5.23 -23.28 -6.73
CA GLU A 30 -3.85 -23.15 -7.23
C GLU A 30 -3.43 -21.68 -7.36
N LEU A 31 -4.34 -20.80 -7.81
CA LEU A 31 -4.07 -19.35 -7.83
C LEU A 31 -3.86 -18.80 -6.42
N ASN A 32 -4.68 -19.21 -5.45
CA ASN A 32 -4.50 -18.81 -4.06
C ASN A 32 -3.18 -19.34 -3.46
N ASN A 33 -2.77 -20.56 -3.80
CA ASN A 33 -1.47 -21.12 -3.40
C ASN A 33 -0.30 -20.31 -3.96
N LEU A 34 -0.38 -19.92 -5.24
CA LEU A 34 0.63 -19.07 -5.87
C LEU A 34 0.70 -17.69 -5.22
N ILE A 35 -0.46 -17.07 -4.92
CA ILE A 35 -0.53 -15.80 -4.21
C ILE A 35 0.10 -15.91 -2.82
N ALA A 36 -0.19 -16.99 -2.08
CA ALA A 36 0.37 -17.23 -0.76
C ALA A 36 1.89 -17.44 -0.80
N LEU A 37 2.39 -18.13 -1.83
CA LEU A 37 3.83 -18.28 -2.05
C LEU A 37 4.49 -16.93 -2.32
N GLY A 38 3.89 -16.09 -3.17
CA GLY A 38 4.36 -14.74 -3.44
C GLY A 38 4.41 -13.86 -2.17
N ASP A 39 3.34 -13.87 -1.37
CA ASP A 39 3.26 -13.13 -0.08
C ASP A 39 4.35 -13.59 0.90
N LYS A 40 4.68 -14.89 0.91
CA LYS A 40 5.73 -15.45 1.77
C LYS A 40 7.14 -15.05 1.35
N ILE A 41 7.38 -14.88 0.04
CA ILE A 41 8.68 -14.43 -0.48
C ILE A 41 8.86 -12.94 -0.19
N ASP A 42 7.86 -12.14 -0.55
CA ASP A 42 7.82 -10.71 -0.28
C ASP A 42 6.36 -10.23 -0.26
N SER A 43 5.95 -9.62 0.85
CA SER A 43 4.61 -9.05 1.01
C SER A 43 4.31 -7.94 0.00
N PHE A 44 5.32 -7.27 -0.57
CA PHE A 44 5.13 -6.26 -1.63
C PHE A 44 4.63 -6.85 -2.94
N ASN A 45 4.71 -8.17 -3.14
CA ASN A 45 4.06 -8.85 -4.26
C ASN A 45 2.54 -8.60 -4.27
N SER A 46 1.93 -8.36 -3.11
CA SER A 46 0.51 -8.01 -3.02
C SER A 46 0.13 -6.72 -3.77
N LEU A 47 1.05 -5.76 -3.94
CA LEU A 47 0.84 -4.54 -4.72
C LEU A 47 0.67 -4.86 -6.21
N TYR A 48 1.60 -5.64 -6.76
CA TYR A 48 1.55 -6.10 -8.15
C TYR A 48 0.32 -6.94 -8.40
N MET A 49 0.04 -7.90 -7.52
CA MET A 49 -1.10 -8.79 -7.65
C MET A 49 -2.42 -8.01 -7.60
N LEU A 50 -2.53 -6.97 -6.77
CA LEU A 50 -3.76 -6.17 -6.69
C LEU A 50 -4.07 -5.50 -8.04
N VAL A 51 -3.06 -4.92 -8.70
CA VAL A 51 -3.23 -4.29 -10.01
C VAL A 51 -3.51 -5.34 -11.10
N LYS A 52 -2.71 -6.40 -11.17
CA LYS A 52 -2.83 -7.42 -12.21
C LYS A 52 -4.13 -8.20 -12.13
N MET A 53 -4.51 -8.68 -10.93
CA MET A 53 -5.74 -9.42 -10.76
C MET A 53 -6.97 -8.55 -10.96
N SER A 54 -6.94 -7.27 -10.58
CA SER A 54 -8.06 -6.35 -10.87
C SER A 54 -8.28 -6.19 -12.37
N HIS A 55 -7.20 -6.02 -13.14
CA HIS A 55 -7.30 -5.93 -14.59
C HIS A 55 -7.88 -7.22 -15.20
N HIS A 56 -7.42 -8.40 -14.75
CA HIS A 56 -7.96 -9.68 -15.25
C HIS A 56 -9.43 -9.88 -14.89
N VAL A 57 -9.86 -9.47 -13.69
CA VAL A 57 -11.29 -9.48 -13.30
C VAL A 57 -12.09 -8.56 -14.20
N TRP A 58 -11.62 -7.34 -14.43
CA TRP A 58 -12.29 -6.37 -15.30
C TRP A 58 -12.45 -6.89 -16.73
N THR A 59 -11.39 -7.46 -17.32
CA THR A 59 -11.44 -8.06 -18.65
C THR A 59 -12.44 -9.21 -18.72
N ALA A 60 -12.45 -10.11 -17.72
CA ALA A 60 -13.37 -11.24 -17.70
C ALA A 60 -14.84 -10.79 -17.54
N GLN A 61 -15.09 -9.80 -16.67
CA GLN A 61 -16.41 -9.25 -16.43
C GLN A 61 -16.99 -8.53 -17.66
N ASN A 62 -16.15 -7.86 -18.45
CA ASN A 62 -16.58 -7.24 -19.70
C ASN A 62 -17.03 -8.26 -20.76
N VAL A 63 -16.55 -9.51 -20.69
CA VAL A 63 -16.99 -10.59 -21.59
C VAL A 63 -18.27 -11.23 -21.07
N ASP A 64 -18.25 -11.73 -19.83
CA ASP A 64 -19.44 -12.26 -19.15
C ASP A 64 -19.26 -12.15 -17.62
N PRO A 65 -20.00 -11.25 -16.95
CA PRO A 65 -19.91 -11.05 -15.50
C PRO A 65 -20.26 -12.29 -14.68
N THR A 66 -21.08 -13.18 -15.24
CA THR A 66 -21.61 -14.37 -14.54
C THR A 66 -20.83 -15.65 -14.87
N SER A 67 -19.83 -15.56 -15.74
CA SER A 67 -19.01 -16.69 -16.14
C SER A 67 -18.26 -17.32 -14.97
N PHE A 68 -17.88 -18.59 -15.15
CA PHE A 68 -16.99 -19.29 -14.22
C PHE A 68 -15.71 -18.48 -13.96
N LEU A 69 -15.05 -18.01 -15.01
CA LEU A 69 -13.79 -17.28 -14.91
C LEU A 69 -13.94 -15.96 -14.17
N SER A 70 -14.97 -15.16 -14.49
CA SER A 70 -15.26 -13.90 -13.79
C SER A 70 -15.52 -14.12 -12.30
N THR A 71 -16.28 -15.17 -11.96
CA THR A 71 -16.56 -15.52 -10.56
C THR A 71 -15.28 -15.94 -9.83
N THR A 72 -14.49 -16.85 -10.42
CA THR A 72 -13.25 -17.37 -9.83
C THR A 72 -12.20 -16.27 -9.64
N LEU A 73 -11.95 -15.44 -10.65
CA LEU A 73 -10.99 -14.33 -10.54
C LEU A 73 -11.46 -13.29 -9.52
N GLY A 74 -12.77 -13.05 -9.41
CA GLY A 74 -13.36 -12.19 -8.39
C GLY A 74 -13.06 -12.68 -6.97
N ASN A 75 -13.24 -13.98 -6.71
CA ASN A 75 -12.90 -14.60 -5.42
C ASN A 75 -11.40 -14.48 -5.11
N VAL A 76 -10.54 -14.77 -6.09
CA VAL A 76 -9.08 -14.65 -5.94
C VAL A 76 -8.67 -13.19 -5.66
N LEU A 77 -9.30 -12.22 -6.31
CA LEU A 77 -9.03 -10.80 -6.08
C LEU A 77 -9.36 -10.37 -4.64
N VAL A 78 -10.38 -10.97 -4.01
CA VAL A 78 -10.67 -10.73 -2.58
C VAL A 78 -9.50 -11.17 -1.71
N THR A 79 -8.90 -12.33 -1.98
CA THR A 79 -7.69 -12.81 -1.27
C THR A 79 -6.52 -11.86 -1.49
N VAL A 80 -6.26 -11.44 -2.73
CA VAL A 80 -5.20 -10.48 -3.04
C VAL A 80 -5.38 -9.16 -2.30
N LYS A 81 -6.61 -8.63 -2.26
CA LYS A 81 -6.91 -7.40 -1.53
C LYS A 81 -6.64 -7.55 -0.02
N ARG A 82 -7.02 -8.69 0.58
CA ARG A 82 -6.68 -8.98 1.99
C ARG A 82 -5.17 -9.00 2.22
N ASN A 83 -4.40 -9.58 1.31
CA ASN A 83 -2.93 -9.58 1.41
C ASN A 83 -2.34 -8.17 1.29
N PHE A 84 -2.87 -7.34 0.39
CA PHE A 84 -2.49 -5.94 0.31
C PHE A 84 -2.77 -5.21 1.63
N ASP A 85 -3.98 -5.35 2.20
CA ASP A 85 -4.31 -4.71 3.49
C ASP A 85 -3.40 -5.19 4.61
N LYS A 86 -3.12 -6.49 4.67
CA LYS A 86 -2.19 -7.09 5.63
C LYS A 86 -0.76 -6.55 5.45
N CYS A 87 -0.29 -6.39 4.21
CA CYS A 87 1.00 -5.79 3.92
C CYS A 87 1.10 -4.37 4.50
N ILE A 88 0.10 -3.52 4.26
CA ILE A 88 0.06 -2.15 4.79
C ILE A 88 0.02 -2.15 6.32
N SER A 89 -0.82 -3.00 6.94
CA SER A 89 -0.88 -3.12 8.39
C SER A 89 0.44 -3.60 9.02
N ASN A 90 1.13 -4.54 8.36
CA ASN A 90 2.42 -5.03 8.82
C ASN A 90 3.49 -3.93 8.75
N GLN A 91 3.51 -3.14 7.67
CA GLN A 91 4.40 -1.99 7.55
C GLN A 91 4.19 -1.03 8.71
N ILE A 92 2.96 -0.59 8.97
CA ILE A 92 2.65 0.31 10.10
C ILE A 92 3.12 -0.28 11.44
N LYS A 93 2.81 -1.56 11.69
CA LYS A 93 3.21 -2.23 12.93
C LYS A 93 4.73 -2.28 13.11
N GLN A 94 5.47 -2.54 12.04
CA GLN A 94 6.95 -2.55 12.09
C GLN A 94 7.50 -1.19 12.49
N MET A 95 6.89 -0.09 12.02
CA MET A 95 7.28 1.28 12.42
C MET A 95 7.03 1.53 13.91
N GLU A 96 5.89 1.06 14.42
CA GLU A 96 5.50 1.23 15.83
C GLU A 96 6.40 0.43 16.79
N ASP A 97 6.85 -0.75 16.37
CA ASP A 97 7.69 -1.66 17.14
C ASP A 97 9.17 -1.23 17.19
N VAL A 98 9.57 -0.17 16.46
CA VAL A 98 10.94 0.37 16.48
C VAL A 98 11.30 0.85 17.88
N LYS A 99 12.45 0.37 18.37
CA LYS A 99 13.02 0.75 19.66
C LYS A 99 14.18 1.72 19.46
N VAL A 100 14.16 2.83 20.19
CA VAL A 100 15.25 3.81 20.15
C VAL A 100 16.43 3.32 20.98
N SER A 101 17.60 3.23 20.34
CA SER A 101 18.85 3.02 21.05
C SER A 101 19.22 4.26 21.84
N LYS A 102 19.28 4.12 23.17
CA LYS A 102 19.73 5.19 24.08
C LYS A 102 21.23 5.50 23.97
N LYS A 103 22.00 4.65 23.28
CA LYS A 103 23.47 4.72 23.26
C LYS A 103 24.04 5.35 21.99
N SER A 104 23.26 5.44 20.92
CA SER A 104 23.71 5.90 19.60
C SER A 104 23.00 7.17 19.17
N LYS A 105 23.65 7.98 18.33
CA LYS A 105 22.98 9.08 17.64
C LYS A 105 21.91 8.51 16.70
N VAL A 106 20.82 9.25 16.58
CA VAL A 106 19.72 9.02 15.65
C VAL A 106 19.94 9.92 14.43
N GLY A 107 19.82 9.35 13.22
CA GLY A 107 19.79 10.09 11.95
C GLY A 107 18.45 9.87 11.23
N ILE A 108 18.47 9.68 9.91
CA ILE A 108 17.26 9.25 9.18
C ILE A 108 16.80 7.89 9.71
N LEU A 109 15.56 7.83 10.14
CA LEU A 109 14.98 6.64 10.75
C LEU A 109 14.74 5.57 9.68
N PRO A 110 15.00 4.28 9.97
CA PRO A 110 14.84 3.21 8.98
C PRO A 110 13.46 3.21 8.33
N PHE A 111 12.39 3.36 9.12
CA PHE A 111 11.03 3.39 8.60
C PHE A 111 10.70 4.62 7.73
N VAL A 112 11.45 5.72 7.87
CA VAL A 112 11.32 6.89 7.00
C VAL A 112 11.92 6.59 5.63
N ALA A 113 13.08 5.95 5.58
CA ALA A 113 13.71 5.50 4.33
C ALA A 113 12.91 4.37 3.66
N GLU A 114 12.42 3.39 4.44
CA GLU A 114 11.57 2.30 3.95
C GLU A 114 10.25 2.83 3.37
N PHE A 115 9.68 3.90 3.95
CA PHE A 115 8.52 4.58 3.35
C PHE A 115 8.85 5.19 1.98
N GLU A 116 10.02 5.80 1.82
CA GLU A 116 10.47 6.33 0.51
C GLU A 116 10.57 5.21 -0.54
N GLU A 117 11.20 4.09 -0.18
CA GLU A 117 11.34 2.92 -1.05
C GLU A 117 9.98 2.32 -1.42
N PHE A 118 9.11 2.11 -0.42
CA PHE A 118 7.75 1.64 -0.62
C PHE A 118 6.97 2.57 -1.55
N ALA A 119 7.01 3.88 -1.31
CA ALA A 119 6.27 4.85 -2.10
C ALA A 119 6.78 4.90 -3.54
N ALA A 120 8.10 4.85 -3.76
CA ALA A 120 8.67 4.79 -5.10
C ALA A 120 8.22 3.54 -5.86
N LEU A 121 8.23 2.38 -5.21
CA LEU A 121 7.74 1.12 -5.78
C LEU A 121 6.24 1.21 -6.09
N ALA A 122 5.43 1.63 -5.13
CA ALA A 122 3.98 1.72 -5.28
C ALA A 122 3.57 2.71 -6.39
N GLU A 123 4.23 3.86 -6.50
CA GLU A 123 4.00 4.81 -7.60
C GLU A 123 4.36 4.22 -8.97
N SER A 124 5.38 3.35 -9.04
CA SER A 124 5.74 2.66 -10.29
C SER A 124 4.67 1.65 -10.73
N ILE A 125 3.99 1.01 -9.77
CA ILE A 125 2.98 -0.04 -10.01
C ILE A 125 1.61 0.58 -10.29
N PHE A 126 1.23 1.62 -9.53
CA PHE A 126 -0.14 2.15 -9.51
C PHE A 126 -0.38 3.39 -10.38
N ARG A 127 0.63 3.87 -11.13
CA ARG A 127 0.58 5.13 -11.89
C ARG A 127 -0.73 5.35 -12.66
N ASN A 128 -1.25 4.30 -13.30
CA ASN A 128 -2.51 4.31 -14.06
C ASN A 128 -3.45 3.15 -13.66
N ALA A 129 -3.30 2.62 -12.45
CA ALA A 129 -4.08 1.47 -12.01
C ALA A 129 -5.47 1.88 -11.53
N GLU A 130 -6.50 1.12 -11.91
CA GLU A 130 -7.89 1.34 -11.44
C GLU A 130 -8.01 1.29 -9.91
N ARG A 131 -7.12 0.53 -9.26
CA ARG A 131 -7.06 0.37 -7.79
C ARG A 131 -6.29 1.49 -7.10
N ARG A 132 -5.99 2.62 -7.76
CA ARG A 132 -5.28 3.76 -7.16
C ARG A 132 -5.91 4.22 -5.84
N GLY A 133 -7.25 4.23 -5.78
CA GLY A 133 -7.97 4.62 -4.55
C GLY A 133 -7.70 3.73 -3.33
N ASP A 134 -7.31 2.46 -3.52
CA ASP A 134 -6.87 1.62 -2.39
C ASP A 134 -5.49 2.03 -1.88
N LEU A 135 -4.58 2.37 -2.80
CA LEU A 135 -3.25 2.86 -2.45
C LEU A 135 -3.31 4.23 -1.77
N ASP A 136 -4.15 5.15 -2.26
CA ASP A 136 -4.29 6.47 -1.65
C ASP A 136 -4.78 6.38 -0.19
N LYS A 137 -5.73 5.47 0.09
CA LYS A 137 -6.18 5.19 1.47
C LYS A 137 -5.08 4.58 2.33
N ALA A 138 -4.23 3.72 1.74
CA ALA A 138 -3.10 3.13 2.44
C ALA A 138 -2.02 4.18 2.78
N TYR A 139 -1.71 5.07 1.82
CA TYR A 139 -0.75 6.15 2.02
C TYR A 139 -1.12 7.06 3.18
N LEU A 140 -2.38 7.48 3.28
CA LEU A 140 -2.84 8.32 4.40
C LEU A 140 -2.62 7.65 5.75
N LYS A 141 -2.74 6.31 5.84
CA LYS A 141 -2.44 5.57 7.08
C LYS A 141 -0.94 5.49 7.35
N LEU A 142 -0.16 5.13 6.32
CA LEU A 142 1.28 4.97 6.41
C LEU A 142 1.98 6.27 6.82
N ILE A 143 1.68 7.38 6.14
CA ILE A 143 2.34 8.66 6.41
C ILE A 143 2.04 9.18 7.82
N ARG A 144 0.81 8.96 8.31
CA ARG A 144 0.43 9.33 9.69
C ARG A 144 1.18 8.47 10.71
N ALA A 145 1.35 7.18 10.44
CA ALA A 145 2.18 6.31 11.27
C ALA A 145 3.65 6.74 11.25
N VAL A 146 4.19 7.13 10.09
CA VAL A 146 5.56 7.67 9.97
C VAL A 146 5.71 8.92 10.83
N PHE A 147 4.80 9.91 10.72
CA PHE A 147 4.90 11.16 11.50
C PHE A 147 4.87 10.90 13.00
N ALA A 148 3.89 10.11 13.45
CA ALA A 148 3.74 9.76 14.86
C ALA A 148 4.98 9.05 15.42
N ASN A 149 5.59 8.14 14.64
CA ASN A 149 6.78 7.44 15.08
C ASN A 149 8.05 8.30 15.01
N VAL A 150 8.17 9.24 14.07
CA VAL A 150 9.25 10.25 14.09
C VAL A 150 9.19 11.04 15.39
N GLU A 151 8.01 11.55 15.76
CA GLU A 151 7.81 12.30 17.00
C GLU A 151 8.12 11.48 18.25
N LYS A 152 7.63 10.24 18.30
CA LYS A 152 7.95 9.29 19.37
C LYS A 152 9.46 9.11 19.54
N VAL A 153 10.17 8.82 18.44
CA VAL A 153 11.62 8.61 18.48
C VAL A 153 12.37 9.88 18.87
N ALA A 154 11.95 11.04 18.38
CA ALA A 154 12.54 12.31 18.74
C ALA A 154 12.41 12.62 20.24
N ASN A 155 11.29 12.24 20.86
CA ASN A 155 11.07 12.39 22.31
C ASN A 155 11.86 11.37 23.16
N GLU A 156 12.13 10.17 22.63
CA GLU A 156 12.89 9.13 23.33
C GLU A 156 14.41 9.23 23.13
N SER A 157 14.86 10.00 22.14
CA SER A 157 16.28 10.18 21.80
C SER A 157 17.04 10.89 22.93
N GLN A 158 18.15 10.28 23.36
CA GLN A 158 19.03 10.84 24.40
C GLN A 158 20.34 11.44 23.85
N LYS A 159 20.74 11.04 22.64
CA LYS A 159 22.04 11.42 22.04
C LYS A 159 21.93 12.42 20.91
N THR A 160 20.78 12.45 20.24
CA THR A 160 20.47 13.47 19.24
C THR A 160 19.37 14.36 19.81
N PRO A 161 19.56 15.69 19.85
CA PRO A 161 18.51 16.61 20.28
C PRO A 161 17.22 16.41 19.49
N ARG A 162 16.07 16.54 20.16
CA ARG A 162 14.75 16.36 19.56
C ARG A 162 14.59 17.16 18.27
N ASP A 163 14.98 18.43 18.28
CA ASP A 163 14.81 19.33 17.13
C ASP A 163 15.61 18.88 15.92
N VAL A 164 16.79 18.29 16.13
CA VAL A 164 17.61 17.72 15.03
C VAL A 164 16.94 16.49 14.44
N VAL A 165 16.44 15.57 15.28
CA VAL A 165 15.73 14.37 14.80
C VAL A 165 14.50 14.76 13.98
N MET A 166 13.71 15.71 14.49
CA MET A 166 12.52 16.22 13.81
C MET A 166 12.90 16.91 12.50
N MET A 167 13.87 17.83 12.52
CA MET A 167 14.32 18.58 11.34
C MET A 167 14.79 17.63 10.21
N GLU A 168 15.71 16.72 10.50
CA GLU A 168 16.29 15.83 9.47
C GLU A 168 15.24 14.89 8.87
N ASN A 169 14.41 14.25 9.72
CA ASN A 169 13.44 13.28 9.24
C ASN A 169 12.27 13.95 8.50
N PHE A 170 11.73 15.07 8.99
CA PHE A 170 10.68 15.80 8.27
C PHE A 170 11.19 16.45 6.99
N HIS A 171 12.47 16.87 6.95
CA HIS A 171 13.09 17.31 5.70
C HIS A 171 13.13 16.19 4.66
N HIS A 172 13.57 14.99 5.06
CA HIS A 172 13.66 13.84 4.17
C HIS A 172 12.28 13.39 3.66
N ILE A 173 11.27 13.36 4.52
CA ILE A 173 9.87 13.12 4.15
C ILE A 173 9.40 14.18 3.13
N PHE A 174 9.61 15.46 3.41
CA PHE A 174 9.23 16.54 2.50
C PHE A 174 9.90 16.41 1.13
N ALA A 175 11.20 16.08 1.10
CA ALA A 175 11.95 15.85 -0.12
C ALA A 175 11.37 14.68 -0.92
N THR A 176 11.08 13.56 -0.24
CA THR A 176 10.43 12.38 -0.84
C THR A 176 9.08 12.72 -1.46
N LEU A 177 8.19 13.36 -0.71
CA LEU A 177 6.85 13.74 -1.21
C LEU A 177 6.91 14.77 -2.35
N SER A 178 7.89 15.69 -2.30
CA SER A 178 8.12 16.67 -3.36
C SER A 178 8.63 16.02 -4.66
N ARG A 179 9.49 15.01 -4.53
CA ARG A 179 10.05 14.26 -5.65
C ARG A 179 9.02 13.34 -6.31
N LEU A 180 8.28 12.57 -5.50
CA LEU A 180 7.30 11.60 -5.98
C LEU A 180 5.96 12.24 -6.42
N LYS A 181 5.62 13.42 -5.91
CA LYS A 181 4.40 14.18 -6.28
C LYS A 181 3.11 13.37 -6.08
N ILE A 182 3.00 12.70 -4.94
CA ILE A 182 1.84 11.87 -4.59
C ILE A 182 0.65 12.79 -4.27
N SER A 183 -0.32 12.83 -5.18
CA SER A 183 -1.44 13.80 -5.14
C SER A 183 -2.28 13.72 -3.87
N CYS A 184 -2.52 12.53 -3.33
CA CYS A 184 -3.31 12.34 -2.12
C CYS A 184 -2.58 12.76 -0.83
N LEU A 185 -1.27 13.05 -0.90
CA LEU A 185 -0.43 13.44 0.26
C LEU A 185 0.01 14.91 0.22
N GLU A 186 -0.67 15.76 -0.56
CA GLU A 186 -0.32 17.17 -0.68
C GLU A 186 -0.49 17.95 0.64
N ALA A 187 -1.44 17.57 1.48
CA ALA A 187 -1.62 18.16 2.81
C ALA A 187 -0.44 17.76 3.73
N GLU A 188 -0.11 16.48 3.76
CA GLU A 188 0.98 15.91 4.54
C GLU A 188 2.34 16.44 4.07
N LYS A 189 2.53 16.71 2.78
CA LYS A 189 3.72 17.38 2.26
C LYS A 189 3.87 18.79 2.83
N LYS A 190 2.77 19.57 2.90
CA LYS A 190 2.79 20.91 3.50
C LYS A 190 3.06 20.84 5.01
N GLU A 191 2.45 19.88 5.70
CA GLU A 191 2.67 19.60 7.11
C GLU A 191 4.14 19.25 7.39
N ALA A 192 4.73 18.34 6.60
CA ALA A 192 6.14 17.97 6.72
C ALA A 192 7.08 19.16 6.47
N LYS A 193 6.78 20.01 5.48
CA LYS A 193 7.54 21.24 5.22
C LYS A 193 7.47 22.20 6.41
N GLN A 194 6.30 22.36 7.01
CA GLN A 194 6.10 23.23 8.17
C GLN A 194 6.93 22.73 9.36
N GLN A 195 6.76 21.45 9.74
CA GLN A 195 7.52 20.83 10.83
C GLN A 195 9.03 20.97 10.61
N TYR A 196 9.52 20.63 9.41
CA TYR A 196 10.93 20.82 9.06
C TYR A 196 11.41 22.26 9.26
N THR A 197 10.64 23.25 8.78
CA THR A 197 11.03 24.67 8.84
C THR A 197 11.05 25.17 10.28
N ASP A 198 10.08 24.77 11.10
CA ASP A 198 9.99 25.19 12.51
C ASP A 198 11.18 24.63 13.32
N TYR A 199 11.52 23.35 13.15
CA TYR A 199 12.67 22.76 13.84
C TYR A 199 14.02 23.22 13.30
N LEU A 200 14.11 23.59 12.01
CA LEU A 200 15.30 24.24 11.47
C LEU A 200 15.54 25.60 12.15
N GLN A 201 14.49 26.40 12.36
CA GLN A 201 14.62 27.68 13.04
C GLN A 201 15.06 27.51 14.49
N LEU A 202 14.46 26.57 15.23
CA LEU A 202 14.88 26.25 16.59
C LEU A 202 16.34 25.79 16.64
N TYR A 203 16.73 24.90 15.72
CA TYR A 203 18.12 24.44 15.63
C TYR A 203 19.10 25.60 15.38
N VAL A 204 18.78 26.53 14.48
CA VAL A 204 19.58 27.72 14.20
C VAL A 204 19.69 28.61 15.44
N ILE A 205 18.59 28.91 16.12
CA ILE A 205 18.59 29.76 17.33
C ILE A 205 19.45 29.11 18.43
N TYR A 206 19.24 27.83 18.72
CA TYR A 206 19.96 27.14 19.79
C TYR A 206 21.42 26.82 19.48
N SER A 207 21.76 26.56 18.21
CA SER A 207 23.11 26.13 17.82
C SER A 207 24.00 27.29 17.33
N LEU A 208 23.40 28.37 16.83
CA LEU A 208 24.11 29.52 16.28
C LEU A 208 23.92 30.82 17.10
N GLY A 209 23.05 30.80 18.11
CA GLY A 209 23.02 31.82 19.17
C GLY A 209 22.68 33.25 18.69
N GLN A 210 21.72 33.39 17.77
CA GLN A 210 21.14 34.70 17.43
C GLN A 210 19.83 34.94 18.17
#